data_AF-A0A815HEM1-F1
#
_entry.id   AF-A0A815HEM1-F1
#
_cell.length_a   1.000
_cell.length_b   1.000
_cell.length_c   1.000
_cell.angle_alpha   90.00
_cell.angle_beta   90.00
_cell.angle_gamma   90.00
#
_symmetry.space_group_name_H-M   'P 1'
#
loop_
_entity.id
_entity.type
_entity.pdbx_description
1 polymer ?
#
loop_
_entity_poly.entity_id
_entity_poly.type
_entity_poly.pdbx_seq_one_letter_code
_entity_poly.pdbx_strand_id
1 'polypeptide(L)'
;MITFNEQHYNNSCCTLYIADLLNRRIQNWPKNALEGVTGASSNGGEPGSNNASLDRLYGLRVDKETKIVYGVDLMNNRIQRWKHGETEDDTIVGGNGEVNENNQFHHPTDLAFDSNGSLYVNDV
;
A
#
# COMPACT_ATOMS: atom_id res chain seq x y z
N MET A 1 15.55 9.70 39.99
CA MET A 1 14.65 8.83 39.21
C MET A 1 13.76 9.76 38.40
N ILE A 2 14.07 9.96 37.12
CA ILE A 2 13.30 10.86 36.24
C ILE A 2 12.19 10.01 35.65
N THR A 3 10.96 10.27 36.07
CA THR A 3 9.76 9.70 35.47
C THR A 3 9.46 10.47 34.19
N PHE A 4 9.52 9.79 33.04
CA PHE A 4 9.01 10.34 31.79
C PHE A 4 7.49 10.28 31.85
N ASN A 5 6.84 11.45 31.83
CA ASN A 5 5.40 11.56 31.64
C ASN A 5 5.06 11.00 30.25
N GLU A 6 4.34 9.89 30.20
CA GLU A 6 3.66 9.44 29.00
C GLU A 6 2.56 10.45 28.66
N GLN A 7 2.93 11.49 27.90
CA GLN A 7 1.94 12.28 27.20
C GLN A 7 1.22 11.31 26.26
N HIS A 8 -0.10 11.20 26.44
CA HIS A 8 -1.02 10.59 25.50
C HIS A 8 -0.81 11.21 24.12
N TYR A 9 0.08 10.62 23.31
CA TYR A 9 0.23 10.95 21.92
C TYR A 9 -1.07 10.52 21.25
N ASN A 10 -1.90 11.51 20.95
CA ASN A 10 -3.11 11.32 20.20
C ASN A 10 -2.71 10.85 18.78
N ASN A 11 -2.63 9.53 18.61
CA ASN A 11 -2.01 8.82 17.48
C ASN A 11 -2.81 8.91 16.16
N SER A 12 -3.82 9.77 16.08
CA SER A 12 -4.79 9.76 14.98
C SER A 12 -4.51 10.74 13.85
N CYS A 13 -3.59 11.70 14.00
CA CYS A 13 -3.51 12.79 13.01
C CYS A 13 -2.63 12.50 11.79
N CYS A 14 -1.58 11.68 11.89
CA CYS A 14 -0.73 11.40 10.73
C CYS A 14 0.01 10.06 10.86
N THR A 15 -0.01 9.26 9.80
CA THR A 15 0.85 8.08 9.60
C THR A 15 1.57 8.24 8.27
N LEU A 16 2.89 8.05 8.27
CA LEU A 16 3.68 7.91 7.04
C LEU A 16 3.57 6.46 6.56
N TYR A 17 3.28 6.27 5.28
CA TYR A 17 3.24 4.96 4.65
C TYR A 17 4.45 4.83 3.71
N ILE A 18 5.18 3.73 3.83
CA ILE A 18 6.41 3.49 3.09
C ILE A 18 6.25 2.21 2.30
N ALA A 19 6.40 2.30 0.98
CA ALA A 19 6.59 1.16 0.11
C ALA A 19 8.02 0.63 0.33
N ASP A 20 8.14 -0.42 1.12
CA ASP A 20 9.43 -1.06 1.42
C ASP A 20 9.70 -2.13 0.36
N LEU A 21 10.03 -1.65 -0.84
CA LEU A 21 9.96 -2.35 -2.12
C LEU A 21 10.58 -3.76 -2.11
N LEU A 22 11.83 -3.89 -1.65
CA LEU A 22 12.54 -5.18 -1.66
C LEU A 22 12.16 -6.07 -0.47
N ASN A 23 11.65 -5.48 0.61
CA ASN A 23 11.09 -6.21 1.73
C ASN A 23 9.62 -6.59 1.52
N ARG A 24 9.04 -6.24 0.36
CA ARG A 24 7.69 -6.62 -0.09
C ARG A 24 6.61 -6.33 0.96
N ARG A 25 6.69 -5.15 1.58
CA ARG A 25 5.79 -4.74 2.64
C ARG A 25 5.50 -3.25 2.61
N ILE A 26 4.41 -2.87 3.27
CA ILE A 26 4.09 -1.50 3.60
C ILE A 26 4.43 -1.29 5.07
N GLN A 27 5.28 -0.29 5.35
CA GLN A 27 5.55 0.15 6.71
C GLN A 27 4.72 1.38 7.04
N ASN A 28 4.04 1.33 8.18
CA ASN A 28 3.27 2.42 8.75
C ASN A 28 4.13 3.04 9.86
N TRP A 29 4.39 4.34 9.76
CA TRP A 29 5.11 5.10 10.77
C TRP A 29 4.17 6.14 11.38
N PRO A 30 3.54 5.84 12.54
CA PRO A 30 2.74 6.82 13.24
C PRO A 30 3.57 8.05 13.58
N LYS A 31 2.92 9.22 13.61
CA LYS A 31 3.59 10.46 13.97
C LYS A 31 4.33 10.32 15.30
N ASN A 32 5.60 10.70 15.32
CA ASN A 32 6.51 10.63 16.47
C ASN A 32 6.86 9.20 16.93
N ALA A 33 6.46 8.15 16.23
CA ALA A 33 6.90 6.80 16.56
C ALA A 33 8.41 6.66 16.30
N LEU A 34 9.09 5.90 17.15
CA LEU A 34 10.52 5.58 16.99
C LEU A 34 10.74 4.39 16.05
N GLU A 35 9.71 3.60 15.79
CA GLU A 35 9.74 2.41 14.95
C GLU A 35 8.48 2.33 14.07
N GLY A 36 8.64 1.68 12.92
CA GLY A 36 7.54 1.38 12.00
C GLY A 36 6.81 0.10 12.40
N VAL A 37 5.54 0.03 12.05
CA VAL A 37 4.70 -1.17 12.16
C VAL A 37 4.42 -1.68 10.76
N THR A 38 4.56 -2.98 10.54
CA THR A 38 4.14 -3.59 9.27
C THR A 38 2.63 -3.47 9.13
N GLY A 39 2.19 -2.67 8.15
CA GLY A 39 0.78 -2.50 7.81
C GLY A 39 0.28 -3.65 6.94
N ALA A 40 1.04 -3.98 5.89
CA ALA A 40 0.78 -5.11 5.02
C ALA A 40 2.10 -5.73 4.57
N SER A 41 2.12 -7.02 4.28
CA SER A 41 3.32 -7.74 3.86
C SER A 41 2.94 -8.89 2.95
N SER A 42 3.82 -9.26 2.04
CA SER A 42 3.67 -10.52 1.32
C SER A 42 3.60 -11.69 2.31
N ASN A 43 2.60 -12.58 2.20
CA ASN A 43 2.40 -13.73 3.10
C ASN A 43 3.39 -14.90 2.84
N GLY A 44 4.63 -14.62 2.45
CA GLY A 44 5.68 -15.65 2.31
C GLY A 44 5.49 -16.64 1.15
N GLY A 45 4.74 -16.28 0.11
CA GLY A 45 4.67 -17.02 -1.15
C GLY A 45 5.72 -16.56 -2.18
N GLU A 46 5.90 -17.33 -3.25
CA GLU A 46 6.61 -16.84 -4.44
C GLU A 46 5.94 -15.56 -4.96
N PRO A 47 6.70 -14.58 -5.47
CA PRO A 47 6.13 -13.39 -6.13
C PRO A 47 5.00 -13.76 -7.10
N GLY A 48 3.84 -13.12 -6.99
CA GLY A 48 2.69 -13.35 -7.88
C GLY A 48 1.95 -14.68 -7.70
N SER A 49 2.31 -15.50 -6.71
CA SER A 49 1.67 -16.82 -6.49
C SER A 49 0.22 -16.76 -5.99
N ASN A 50 -0.22 -15.62 -5.45
CA ASN A 50 -1.61 -15.35 -5.05
C ASN A 50 -1.80 -13.84 -4.80
N ASN A 51 -3.03 -13.44 -4.44
CA ASN A 51 -3.36 -12.06 -4.13
C ASN A 51 -2.43 -11.45 -3.07
N ALA A 52 -2.10 -12.20 -2.03
CA ALA A 52 -1.28 -11.74 -0.91
C ALA A 52 0.24 -11.70 -1.15
N SER A 53 0.74 -11.98 -2.36
CA SER A 53 2.19 -12.02 -2.68
C SER A 53 2.67 -10.75 -3.39
N LEU A 54 2.85 -9.66 -2.63
CA LEU A 54 3.37 -8.37 -3.13
C LEU A 54 4.74 -8.52 -3.84
N ASP A 55 4.91 -7.88 -5.00
CA ASP A 55 6.20 -7.85 -5.70
C ASP A 55 6.53 -6.48 -6.31
N ARG A 56 7.54 -5.85 -5.70
CA ARG A 56 8.01 -4.49 -5.98
C ARG A 56 6.87 -3.47 -5.89
N LEU A 57 6.52 -3.11 -4.66
CA LEU A 57 5.57 -2.04 -4.43
C LEU A 57 6.16 -0.68 -4.85
N TYR A 58 5.40 0.07 -5.66
CA TYR A 58 5.76 1.40 -6.13
C TYR A 58 4.85 2.47 -5.53
N GLY A 59 4.17 3.29 -6.34
CA GLY A 59 3.37 4.40 -5.89
C GLY A 59 2.36 3.98 -4.82
N LEU A 60 2.30 4.74 -3.73
CA LEU A 60 1.28 4.64 -2.69
C LEU A 60 0.43 5.89 -2.68
N ARG A 61 -0.88 5.76 -2.48
CA ARG A 61 -1.77 6.87 -2.10
C ARG A 61 -2.68 6.44 -0.97
N VAL A 62 -3.09 7.40 -0.16
CA VAL A 62 -4.00 7.18 0.96
C VAL A 62 -5.23 8.03 0.75
N ASP A 63 -6.39 7.39 0.73
CA ASP A 63 -7.66 8.08 0.82
C ASP A 63 -7.76 8.73 2.21
N LYS A 64 -7.94 10.05 2.21
CA LYS A 64 -7.93 10.85 3.44
C LYS A 64 -9.16 10.61 4.31
N GLU A 65 -10.29 10.24 3.71
CA GLU A 65 -11.56 10.01 4.39
C GLU A 65 -11.62 8.59 4.92
N THR A 66 -11.41 7.59 4.06
CA THR A 66 -11.56 6.17 4.40
C THR A 66 -10.31 5.57 5.06
N LYS A 67 -9.17 6.25 4.97
CA LYS A 67 -7.84 5.74 5.37
C LYS A 67 -7.39 4.48 4.62
N ILE A 68 -8.04 4.15 3.50
CA ILE A 68 -7.61 3.07 2.63
C ILE A 68 -6.30 3.48 1.95
N VAL A 69 -5.32 2.60 2.00
CA VAL A 69 -4.05 2.72 1.28
C VAL A 69 -4.21 1.99 -0.05
N TYR A 70 -3.83 2.64 -1.15
CA TYR A 70 -3.77 2.09 -2.49
C TYR A 70 -2.30 2.01 -2.90
N GLY A 71 -1.93 0.93 -3.56
CA GLY A 71 -0.55 0.68 -3.93
C GLY A 71 -0.44 0.00 -5.28
N VAL A 72 0.62 0.38 -5.98
CA VAL A 72 1.01 -0.25 -7.25
C VAL A 72 1.88 -1.46 -6.96
N ASP A 73 1.42 -2.63 -7.37
CA ASP A 73 2.16 -3.89 -7.29
C ASP A 73 2.74 -4.18 -8.68
N LEU A 74 3.92 -3.59 -8.94
CA LEU A 74 4.48 -3.41 -10.27
C LEU A 74 4.67 -4.73 -11.02
N MET A 75 5.33 -5.71 -10.39
CA MET A 75 5.67 -6.97 -11.07
C MET A 75 4.48 -7.92 -11.19
N ASN A 76 3.42 -7.66 -10.41
CA ASN A 76 2.14 -8.34 -10.53
C ASN A 76 1.14 -7.60 -11.43
N ASN A 77 1.53 -6.48 -12.05
CA ASN A 77 0.71 -5.70 -12.98
C ASN A 77 -0.69 -5.36 -12.44
N ARG A 78 -0.77 -4.92 -11.17
CA ARG A 78 -2.04 -4.67 -10.50
C ARG A 78 -2.01 -3.51 -9.51
N ILE A 79 -3.19 -3.03 -9.17
CA ILE A 79 -3.43 -2.10 -8.08
C ILE A 79 -4.09 -2.83 -6.93
N GLN A 80 -3.53 -2.66 -5.74
CA GLN A 80 -4.00 -3.28 -4.50
C GLN A 80 -4.45 -2.22 -3.51
N ARG A 81 -5.31 -2.61 -2.57
CA ARG A 81 -5.66 -1.76 -1.42
C ARG A 81 -5.62 -2.51 -0.10
N TRP A 82 -5.41 -1.73 0.96
CA TRP A 82 -5.41 -2.16 2.35
C TRP A 82 -6.21 -1.18 3.18
N LYS A 83 -7.03 -1.68 4.08
CA LYS A 83 -7.60 -0.85 5.14
C LYS A 83 -6.53 -0.58 6.19
N HIS A 84 -6.59 0.61 6.78
CA HIS A 84 -5.64 0.99 7.81
C HIS A 84 -5.65 0.00 8.99
N GLY A 85 -4.49 -0.58 9.29
CA GLY A 85 -4.33 -1.54 10.39
C GLY A 85 -4.72 -2.99 10.06
N GLU A 86 -5.21 -3.24 8.84
CA GLU A 86 -5.44 -4.60 8.35
C GLU A 86 -4.25 -5.08 7.52
N THR A 87 -3.90 -6.36 7.66
CA THR A 87 -2.82 -7.02 6.92
C THR A 87 -3.28 -7.64 5.61
N GLU A 88 -4.60 -7.78 5.43
CA GLU A 88 -5.19 -8.34 4.22
C GLU A 88 -5.27 -7.30 3.11
N ASP A 89 -5.07 -7.78 1.89
CA ASP A 89 -5.04 -7.00 0.67
C ASP A 89 -6.17 -7.38 -0.28
N ASP A 90 -6.61 -6.40 -1.06
CA ASP A 90 -7.66 -6.57 -2.05
C ASP A 90 -7.19 -6.03 -3.39
N THR A 91 -7.14 -6.90 -4.40
CA THR A 91 -6.81 -6.50 -5.77
C THR A 91 -8.00 -5.77 -6.37
N ILE A 92 -7.81 -4.51 -6.73
CA ILE A 92 -8.86 -3.68 -7.31
C ILE A 92 -8.97 -3.90 -8.82
N VAL A 93 -7.83 -3.95 -9.50
CA VAL A 93 -7.72 -4.02 -10.96
C VAL A 93 -6.34 -4.50 -11.37
N GLY A 94 -6.23 -5.18 -12.52
CA GLY A 94 -5.00 -5.79 -13.01
C GLY A 94 -4.72 -7.18 -12.43
N GLY A 95 -3.63 -7.80 -12.86
CA GLY A 95 -3.16 -9.10 -12.36
C GLY A 95 -3.95 -10.32 -12.85
N ASN A 96 -4.75 -10.21 -13.92
CA ASN A 96 -5.54 -11.32 -14.47
C ASN A 96 -4.94 -11.97 -15.73
N GLY A 97 -3.70 -11.64 -16.13
CA GLY A 97 -3.01 -12.30 -17.23
C GLY A 97 -2.66 -11.37 -18.40
N GLU A 98 -3.04 -11.75 -19.62
CA GLU A 98 -2.51 -11.14 -20.85
C GLU A 98 -2.74 -9.64 -20.94
N VAL A 99 -1.64 -8.92 -21.18
CA VAL A 99 -1.48 -7.46 -21.12
C VAL A 99 -2.40 -6.63 -22.05
N ASN A 100 -3.20 -7.29 -22.90
CA ASN A 100 -3.99 -6.64 -23.96
C ASN A 100 -5.49 -6.52 -23.65
N GLU A 101 -5.94 -6.94 -22.45
CA GLU A 101 -7.33 -6.72 -22.04
C GLU A 101 -7.51 -5.40 -21.30
N ASN A 102 -8.71 -4.79 -21.41
CA ASN A 102 -9.05 -3.49 -20.81
C ASN A 102 -8.90 -3.42 -19.28
N ASN A 103 -8.75 -4.56 -18.61
CA ASN A 103 -8.60 -4.67 -17.16
C ASN A 103 -7.17 -5.06 -16.73
N GLN A 104 -6.20 -5.07 -17.65
CA GLN A 104 -4.79 -5.35 -17.39
C GLN A 104 -3.93 -4.09 -17.46
N PHE A 105 -2.78 -4.15 -16.79
CA PHE A 105 -1.71 -3.17 -16.88
C PHE A 105 -0.43 -3.83 -17.38
N HIS A 106 0.50 -3.02 -17.86
CA HIS A 106 1.86 -3.37 -18.18
C HIS A 106 2.84 -2.54 -17.34
N HIS A 107 3.33 -3.11 -16.25
CA HIS A 107 4.26 -2.45 -15.34
C HIS A 107 3.77 -1.07 -14.85
N PRO A 108 2.58 -0.99 -14.22
CA PRO A 108 2.09 0.27 -13.67
C PRO A 108 3.09 0.81 -12.65
N THR A 109 3.30 2.12 -12.60
CA THR A 109 4.37 2.72 -11.76
C THR A 109 3.88 3.69 -10.70
N ASP A 110 2.76 4.39 -10.94
CA ASP A 110 2.18 5.31 -9.96
C ASP A 110 0.66 5.38 -10.12
N LEU A 111 0.01 5.92 -9.09
CA LEU A 111 -1.44 6.12 -9.05
C LEU A 111 -1.81 7.45 -8.40
N ALA A 112 -2.91 8.06 -8.81
CA ALA A 112 -3.41 9.30 -8.24
C ALA A 112 -4.94 9.36 -8.27
N PHE A 113 -5.53 10.09 -7.33
CA PHE A 113 -6.96 10.40 -7.33
C PHE A 113 -7.20 11.83 -7.81
N ASP A 114 -8.24 12.04 -8.61
CA ASP A 114 -8.79 13.39 -8.81
C ASP A 114 -9.66 13.83 -7.62
N SER A 115 -10.19 15.06 -7.69
CA SER A 115 -11.07 15.60 -6.66
C SER A 115 -12.44 14.91 -6.56
N ASN A 116 -12.82 14.11 -7.56
CA ASN A 116 -14.08 13.36 -7.58
C ASN A 116 -13.89 11.90 -7.10
N GLY A 117 -12.66 11.50 -6.78
CA GLY A 117 -12.33 10.14 -6.34
C GLY A 117 -12.04 9.17 -7.49
N SER A 118 -11.91 9.64 -8.72
CA SER A 118 -11.50 8.80 -9.85
C SER A 118 -10.02 8.45 -9.74
N LEU A 119 -9.68 7.17 -9.90
CA LEU A 119 -8.32 6.66 -9.86
C LEU A 119 -7.67 6.70 -11.25
N TYR A 120 -6.50 7.30 -11.33
CA TYR A 120 -5.64 7.33 -12.51
C TYR A 120 -4.40 6.50 -12.22
N VAL A 121 -3.97 5.68 -13.19
CA VAL A 121 -2.81 4.80 -13.10
C VAL A 121 -1.86 5.13 -14.25
N ASN A 122 -0.57 5.25 -13.95
CA ASN A 122 0.46 5.40 -14.97
C ASN A 122 0.93 4.02 -15.42
N ASP A 123 0.61 3.65 -16.66
CA ASP A 123 0.85 2.36 -17.30
C ASP A 123 1.81 2.53 -18.51
N VAL A 124 2.72 1.58 -18.77
CA VAL A 124 3.89 1.80 -19.68
C VAL A 124 4.11 0.75 -20.76
#